data_AF-A0A9E5ASV9-F1
#
_entry.id   AF-A0A9E5ASV9-F1
#
_cell.length_a   1.000
_cell.length_b   1.000
_cell.length_c   1.000
_cell.angle_alpha   90.00
_cell.angle_beta   90.00
_cell.angle_gamma   90.00
#
_symmetry.space_group_name_H-M   'P 1'
#
loop_
_entity.id
_entity.type
_entity.pdbx_description
1 polymer ?
#
loop_
_entity_poly.entity_id
_entity_poly.type
_entity_poly.pdbx_seq_one_letter_code
_entity_poly.pdbx_strand_id
1 'polypeptide(L)'
;MDQKFEGTPKAALRLEGRKVIRADVENNWGSRMQWKVSRDGKELATVGAGIEPAFEHADATPGKYEIVLQMFKYVSYAKDKDGKFTASLYVDISTPVTYTL
;
A
#
# COMPACT_ATOMS: atom_id res chain seq x y z
N MET A 1 18.92 -16.53 -5.84
CA MET A 1 18.30 -16.51 -4.51
C MET A 1 16.80 -16.40 -4.76
N ASP A 2 16.08 -17.52 -4.64
CA ASP A 2 14.62 -17.50 -4.78
C ASP A 2 14.02 -17.05 -3.46
N GLN A 3 13.39 -15.88 -3.46
CA GLN A 3 12.62 -15.41 -2.32
C GLN A 3 11.39 -16.30 -2.21
N LYS A 4 11.38 -17.21 -1.22
CA LYS A 4 10.24 -18.07 -0.96
C LYS A 4 9.19 -17.26 -0.20
N PHE A 5 8.18 -16.78 -0.92
CA PHE A 5 7.05 -16.09 -0.32
C PHE A 5 6.20 -17.09 0.47
N GLU A 6 6.27 -17.03 1.80
CA GLU A 6 5.37 -17.82 2.65
C GLU A 6 4.03 -17.10 2.75
N GLY A 7 3.03 -17.58 2.00
CA GLY A 7 1.68 -17.03 2.02
C GLY A 7 1.51 -15.66 1.36
N THR A 8 0.27 -15.20 1.32
CA THR A 8 -0.09 -13.85 0.85
C THR A 8 -0.04 -12.88 2.04
N PRO A 9 0.70 -11.75 1.94
CA PRO A 9 0.78 -10.76 2.99
C PRO A 9 -0.58 -10.14 3.23
N LYS A 10 -0.88 -9.88 4.50
CA LYS A 10 -2.12 -9.25 4.90
C LYS A 10 -1.93 -8.39 6.14
N ALA A 11 -2.60 -7.26 6.17
CA ALA A 11 -2.68 -6.38 7.33
C ALA A 11 -4.08 -5.79 7.44
N ALA A 12 -4.61 -5.76 8.66
CA ALA A 12 -5.81 -5.00 8.96
C ALA A 12 -5.47 -3.51 9.08
N LEU A 13 -6.41 -2.65 8.67
CA LEU A 13 -6.32 -1.20 8.81
C LEU A 13 -7.44 -0.70 9.72
N ARG A 14 -7.13 0.32 10.52
CA ARG A 14 -8.10 1.06 11.33
C ARG A 14 -7.99 2.55 11.02
N LEU A 15 -9.13 3.25 11.04
CA LEU A 15 -9.21 4.70 10.92
C LEU A 15 -9.43 5.37 12.27
N GLU A 16 -8.74 6.49 12.47
CA GLU A 16 -8.97 7.47 13.53
C GLU A 16 -9.07 8.86 12.88
N GLY A 17 -10.28 9.27 12.49
CA GLY A 17 -10.48 10.45 11.65
C GLY A 17 -9.79 10.27 10.30
N ARG A 18 -8.77 11.10 10.00
CA ARG A 18 -7.95 11.02 8.76
C ARG A 18 -6.67 10.18 8.91
N LYS A 19 -6.42 9.66 10.12
CA LYS A 19 -5.25 8.86 10.44
C LYS A 19 -5.57 7.38 10.22
N VAL A 20 -4.79 6.72 9.38
CA VAL A 20 -4.82 5.28 9.16
C VAL A 20 -3.75 4.64 10.04
N ILE A 21 -4.10 3.53 10.69
CA ILE A 21 -3.18 2.73 11.49
C ILE A 21 -3.24 1.29 10.95
N ARG A 22 -2.11 0.75 10.51
CA ARG A 22 -1.99 -0.68 10.18
C ARG A 22 -1.70 -1.52 11.42
N ALA A 23 -2.24 -2.73 11.44
CA ALA A 23 -1.75 -3.80 12.28
C ALA A 23 -0.40 -4.33 11.77
N ASP A 24 0.15 -5.31 12.48
CA ASP A 24 1.29 -6.08 12.00
C ASP A 24 0.94 -6.78 10.68
N VAL A 25 1.94 -6.84 9.79
CA VAL A 25 1.78 -7.50 8.50
C VAL A 25 2.07 -8.98 8.68
N GLU A 26 1.05 -9.81 8.49
CA GLU A 26 1.23 -11.26 8.42
C GLU A 26 1.88 -11.63 7.09
N ASN A 27 2.62 -12.75 7.05
CA ASN A 27 3.29 -13.24 5.84
C ASN A 27 4.16 -12.16 5.16
N ASN A 28 4.80 -11.30 5.97
CA ASN A 28 5.57 -10.17 5.48
C ASN A 28 6.77 -10.63 4.67
N TRP A 29 6.82 -10.25 3.39
CA TRP A 29 7.90 -10.60 2.48
C TRP A 29 9.20 -9.81 2.72
N GLY A 30 9.19 -8.81 3.60
CA GLY A 30 10.33 -7.93 3.85
C GLY A 30 10.62 -6.98 2.68
N SER A 31 9.65 -6.75 1.80
CA SER A 31 9.77 -5.85 0.65
C SER A 31 9.17 -4.47 0.94
N ARG A 32 9.31 -3.56 -0.02
CA ARG A 32 8.84 -2.18 0.12
C ARG A 32 7.33 -2.15 0.26
N MET A 33 6.84 -1.32 1.19
CA MET A 33 5.41 -1.06 1.36
C MET A 33 5.08 0.38 1.02
N GLN A 34 3.85 0.62 0.59
CA GLN A 34 3.31 1.95 0.33
C GLN A 34 1.82 2.03 0.64
N TRP A 35 1.38 3.22 1.01
CA TRP A 35 -0.02 3.62 1.06
C TRP A 35 -0.42 4.10 -0.33
N LYS A 36 -1.44 3.50 -0.93
CA LYS A 36 -2.12 4.05 -2.09
C LYS A 36 -3.34 4.83 -1.61
N VAL A 37 -3.42 6.09 -1.99
CA VAL A 37 -4.53 6.99 -1.65
C VAL A 37 -5.29 7.33 -2.92
N SER A 38 -6.60 7.13 -2.90
CA SER A 38 -7.53 7.53 -3.96
C SER A 38 -8.59 8.47 -3.42
N ARG A 39 -9.09 9.38 -4.26
CA ARG A 39 -10.25 10.23 -3.98
C ARG A 39 -11.24 10.10 -5.11
N ASP A 40 -12.49 9.82 -4.76
CA ASP A 40 -13.59 9.65 -5.71
C ASP A 40 -13.25 8.64 -6.83
N GLY A 41 -12.57 7.55 -6.45
CA GLY A 41 -12.14 6.48 -7.36
C GLY A 41 -10.89 6.79 -8.19
N LYS A 42 -10.29 7.98 -8.07
CA LYS A 42 -9.05 8.35 -8.76
C LYS A 42 -7.86 8.29 -7.82
N GLU A 43 -6.81 7.56 -8.21
CA GLU A 43 -5.54 7.56 -7.48
C GLU A 43 -4.96 8.98 -7.41
N LEU A 44 -4.67 9.44 -6.20
CA LEU A 44 -4.08 10.75 -5.94
C LEU A 44 -2.59 10.65 -5.67
N ALA A 45 -2.19 9.67 -4.86
CA ALA A 45 -0.83 9.56 -4.37
C ALA A 45 -0.47 8.14 -3.95
N THR A 46 0.82 7.85 -4.03
CA THR A 46 1.46 6.73 -3.36
C THR A 46 2.50 7.27 -2.38
N VAL A 47 2.47 6.80 -1.13
CA VAL A 47 3.36 7.26 -0.05
C VAL A 47 4.04 6.06 0.57
N GLY A 48 5.37 6.11 0.75
CA GLY A 48 6.09 5.00 1.38
C GLY A 48 5.54 4.69 2.77
N ALA A 49 5.22 3.42 3.02
CA ALA A 49 4.78 2.94 4.32
C ALA A 49 6.00 2.45 5.09
N GLY A 50 6.51 3.33 5.97
CA GLY A 50 7.69 3.07 6.78
C GLY A 50 7.45 2.10 7.94
N ILE A 51 8.38 2.12 8.89
CA ILE A 51 8.32 1.31 10.11
C ILE A 51 7.13 1.73 10.97
N GLU A 52 6.84 3.03 11.01
CA GLU A 52 5.68 3.57 11.71
C GLU A 52 4.36 3.01 11.14
N PRO A 53 3.49 2.45 11.98
CA PRO A 53 2.22 1.88 11.53
C PRO A 53 1.18 2.96 11.21
N ALA A 54 1.41 4.20 11.60
CA ALA A 54 0.49 5.31 11.41
C ALA A 54 0.81 6.14 10.18
N PHE A 55 -0.24 6.52 9.44
CA PHE A 55 -0.20 7.43 8.31
C PHE A 55 -1.35 8.40 8.40
N GLU A 56 -1.07 9.71 8.40
CA GLU A 56 -2.10 10.73 8.30
C GLU A 56 -2.09 11.35 6.90
N HIS A 57 -3.24 11.36 6.25
CA HIS A 57 -3.38 12.01 4.96
C HIS A 57 -3.54 13.53 5.15
N ALA A 58 -2.60 14.29 4.58
CA ALA A 58 -2.57 15.74 4.75
C ALA A 58 -3.62 16.49 3.92
N ASP A 59 -4.02 15.96 2.75
CA ASP A 59 -5.05 16.62 1.91
C ASP A 59 -6.36 16.74 2.69
N ALA A 60 -6.97 17.92 2.60
CA ALA A 60 -8.23 18.26 3.24
C ALA A 60 -9.30 18.67 2.21
N THR A 61 -9.04 18.47 0.91
CA THR A 61 -10.02 18.71 -0.13
C THR A 61 -11.23 17.80 0.09
N PRO A 62 -12.47 18.30 -0.03
CA PRO A 62 -13.66 17.47 0.11
C PRO A 62 -13.70 16.30 -0.88
N GLY A 63 -14.29 15.19 -0.45
CA GLY A 63 -14.44 13.99 -1.27
C GLY A 63 -14.33 12.69 -0.49
N LYS A 64 -14.62 11.57 -1.16
CA LYS A 64 -14.48 10.24 -0.56
C LYS A 64 -13.06 9.73 -0.77
N TYR A 65 -12.32 9.57 0.32
CA TYR A 65 -10.98 9.01 0.31
C TYR A 65 -10.99 7.50 0.54
N GLU A 66 -10.13 6.81 -0.17
CA GLU A 66 -9.85 5.38 -0.05
C GLU A 66 -8.35 5.19 0.15
N ILE A 67 -7.96 4.52 1.23
CA ILE A 67 -6.56 4.21 1.53
C ILE A 67 -6.40 2.70 1.63
N VAL A 68 -5.42 2.18 0.90
CA VAL A 68 -5.02 0.76 0.93
C VAL A 68 -3.52 0.65 1.15
N LEU A 69 -3.09 -0.33 1.96
CA LEU A 69 -1.70 -0.72 2.10
C LEU A 69 -1.31 -1.69 0.99
N GLN A 70 -0.19 -1.40 0.33
CA GLN A 70 0.37 -2.23 -0.72
C GLN A 70 1.78 -2.71 -0.35
N MET A 71 2.17 -3.87 -0.86
CA MET A 71 3.51 -4.42 -0.73
C MET A 71 4.06 -4.80 -2.11
N PHE A 72 5.36 -4.56 -2.32
CA PHE A 72 6.00 -4.89 -3.58
C PHE A 72 6.21 -6.40 -3.71
N LYS A 73 5.55 -7.02 -4.69
CA LYS A 73 5.77 -8.41 -5.07
C LYS A 73 6.89 -8.47 -6.11
N TYR A 74 8.06 -8.94 -5.68
CA TYR A 74 9.14 -9.25 -6.60
C TYR A 74 8.88 -10.57 -7.31
N VAL A 75 8.85 -10.57 -8.64
CA VAL A 75 8.69 -11.79 -9.46
C VAL A 75 9.95 -12.04 -10.28
N SER A 76 10.45 -11.00 -10.96
CA SER A 76 11.69 -11.08 -11.73
C SER A 76 12.31 -9.69 -11.94
N TYR A 77 13.55 -9.68 -12.39
CA TYR A 77 14.27 -8.45 -12.78
C TYR A 77 13.91 -7.98 -14.20
N ALA A 78 12.92 -8.58 -14.86
CA ALA A 78 12.51 -8.16 -16.20
C ALA A 78 12.03 -6.69 -16.15
N LYS A 79 12.62 -5.86 -17.01
CA LYS A 79 12.35 -4.43 -17.11
C LYS A 79 12.02 -4.03 -18.54
N ASP A 80 11.19 -3.02 -18.69
CA ASP A 80 10.94 -2.37 -19.98
C ASP A 80 12.09 -1.43 -20.35
N LYS A 81 11.94 -0.75 -21.50
CA LYS A 81 12.93 0.19 -22.03
C LYS A 81 13.12 1.41 -21.12
N ASP A 82 12.15 1.71 -20.26
CA ASP A 82 12.19 2.81 -19.29
C ASP A 82 12.74 2.36 -17.92
N GLY A 83 13.16 1.09 -17.80
CA GLY A 83 13.71 0.53 -16.57
C GLY A 83 12.67 0.15 -15.52
N LYS A 84 11.38 0.17 -15.85
CA LYS A 84 10.30 -0.25 -14.95
C LYS A 84 10.15 -1.75 -14.97
N PHE A 85 9.89 -2.36 -13.81
CA PHE A 85 9.63 -3.79 -13.73
C PHE A 85 8.36 -4.15 -14.51
N THR A 86 8.43 -5.19 -15.33
CA THR A 86 7.28 -5.65 -16.13
C THR A 86 6.48 -6.76 -15.47
N ALA A 87 7.11 -7.52 -14.56
CA ALA A 87 6.46 -8.62 -13.83
C ALA A 87 6.33 -8.36 -12.32
N SER A 88 7.14 -7.45 -11.77
CA SER A 88 7.12 -7.12 -10.34
C SER A 88 6.28 -5.87 -10.11
N LEU A 89 5.32 -5.94 -9.19
CA LEU A 89 4.34 -4.88 -8.96
C LEU A 89 3.97 -4.73 -7.48
N TYR A 90 3.38 -3.59 -7.12
CA TYR A 90 2.71 -3.43 -5.84
C TYR A 90 1.37 -4.17 -5.86
N VAL A 91 1.12 -4.98 -4.84
CA VAL A 91 -0.14 -5.68 -4.63
C VAL A 91 -0.79 -5.18 -3.34
N ASP A 92 -2.12 -5.10 -3.34
CA ASP A 92 -2.88 -4.73 -2.16
C ASP A 92 -2.78 -5.84 -1.11
N ILE A 93 -2.45 -5.47 0.13
CA ILE A 93 -2.29 -6.39 1.25
C ILE A 93 -3.25 -6.04 2.40
N SER A 94 -4.29 -5.27 2.12
CA SER A 94 -5.28 -4.87 3.11
C SER A 94 -6.63 -4.62 2.44
N THR A 95 -7.71 -4.71 3.21
CA THR A 95 -8.99 -4.15 2.80
C THR A 95 -8.88 -2.61 2.83
N PRO A 96 -9.36 -1.90 1.79
CA PRO A 96 -9.36 -0.44 1.80
C PRO A 96 -10.16 0.12 2.98
N VAL A 97 -9.67 1.20 3.56
CA VAL A 97 -10.43 2.01 4.53
C VAL A 97 -10.88 3.30 3.89
N THR A 98 -12.09 3.74 4.24
CA THR A 98 -12.74 4.90 3.63
C THR A 98 -13.08 5.96 4.67
N TYR A 99 -12.84 7.23 4.34
CA TYR A 99 -13.40 8.37 5.06
C TYR A 99 -13.81 9.46 4.08
N THR A 100 -14.67 10.36 4.55
CA THR A 100 -15.14 11.50 3.75
C THR A 100 -14.75 12.79 4.46
N LEU A 101 -14.32 13.77 3.68
CA LEU A 101 -14.14 15.16 4.09
C LEU A 101 -15.12 16.06 3.34
#